data_AF-A0A377M771-F1
#
_entry.id   AF-A0A377M771-F1
#
_cell.length_a   1.000
_cell.length_b   1.000
_cell.length_c   1.000
_cell.angle_alpha   90.00
_cell.angle_beta   90.00
_cell.angle_gamma   90.00
#
_symmetry.space_group_name_H-M   'P 1'
#
loop_
_entity.id
_entity.type
_entity.pdbx_description
1 polymer ?
#
loop_
_entity_poly.entity_id
_entity_poly.type
_entity_poly.pdbx_seq_one_letter_code
_entity_poly.pdbx_strand_id
1 'polypeptide(L)' 'MYLVNNEGEFRYPVAGQVGFPFFGELILDCLHRTEHAMTQAHAFKAAELCVKAQMLANATA' A
#
# COMPACT_ATOMS: atom_id res chain seq x y z
N MET A 1 9.47 -4.63 9.19
CA MET A 1 8.42 -3.69 8.74
C MET A 1 9.01 -2.30 8.72
N TYR A 2 8.71 -1.50 7.71
CA TYR A 2 9.08 -0.09 7.65
C TYR A 2 7.82 0.75 7.81
N LEU A 3 7.87 1.73 8.72
CA LEU A 3 6.88 2.79 8.82
C LEU A 3 7.53 4.04 8.24
N VAL A 4 6.88 4.65 7.25
CA VAL A 4 7.33 5.91 6.67
C VAL A 4 6.23 6.93 6.90
N ASN A 5 6.59 8.05 7.54
CA ASN A 5 5.69 9.17 7.78
C ASN A 5 6.47 10.50 7.61
N ASN A 6 5.84 11.62 7.95
CA ASN A 6 6.46 12.94 7.84
C ASN A 6 7.67 13.15 8.75
N GLU A 7 7.88 12.30 9.75
CA GLU A 7 9.00 12.37 10.70
C GLU A 7 10.21 11.56 10.21
N GLY A 8 10.00 10.55 9.36
CA GLY A 8 11.07 9.77 8.75
C GLY A 8 10.68 8.32 8.43
N GLU A 9 11.72 7.50 8.22
CA GLU A 9 11.61 6.06 8.02
C GLU A 9 12.05 5.32 9.28
N PHE A 10 11.19 4.42 9.77
CA PHE A 10 11.41 3.65 10.99
C PHE A 10 11.36 2.16 10.69
N ARG A 11 12.43 1.43 11.03
CA ARG A 11 12.50 -0.02 10.88
C ARG A 11 12.10 -0.72 12.17
N TYR A 12 11.00 -1.48 12.11
CA TYR A 12 10.52 -2.31 13.21
C TYR A 12 10.77 -3.81 12.95
N PRO A 13 11.50 -4.52 13.83
CA PRO A 13 11.75 -5.96 13.70
C PRO A 13 10.58 -6.77 14.26
N VAL A 14 9.44 -6.76 13.56
CA VAL A 14 8.18 -7.40 13.98
C VAL A 14 7.94 -8.78 13.33
N ALA A 15 8.98 -9.38 12.75
CA ALA A 15 8.87 -10.70 12.14
C ALA A 15 8.42 -11.74 13.16
N GLY A 16 7.38 -12.50 12.84
CA GLY A 16 6.79 -13.50 13.74
C GLY A 16 6.03 -12.94 14.95
N GLN A 17 5.92 -11.62 15.08
CA GLN A 17 5.21 -10.96 16.19
C GLN A 17 3.80 -10.48 15.79
N VAL A 18 3.61 -10.18 14.51
CA VAL A 18 2.34 -9.70 13.95
C VAL A 18 1.97 -10.50 12.71
N GLY A 19 0.66 -10.68 12.51
CA GLY A 19 0.11 -11.33 11.31
C GLY A 19 0.08 -10.40 10.08
N PHE A 20 -0.49 -10.89 8.99
CA PHE A 20 -0.64 -10.15 7.74
C PHE A 20 -2.13 -9.94 7.41
N PRO A 21 -2.80 -8.96 8.03
CA PRO A 21 -4.26 -8.81 7.92
C PRO A 21 -4.73 -8.57 6.48
N PHE A 22 -3.96 -7.81 5.69
CA PHE A 22 -4.33 -7.48 4.31
C PHE A 22 -4.48 -8.72 3.40
N PHE A 23 -3.56 -9.69 3.46
CA PHE A 23 -3.58 -10.81 2.50
C PHE A 23 -4.74 -11.76 2.73
N GLY A 24 -5.13 -11.99 3.99
CA GLY A 24 -6.30 -12.80 4.31
C GLY A 24 -7.57 -12.19 3.75
N GLU A 25 -7.79 -10.90 4.02
CA GLU A 25 -8.92 -10.16 3.47
C GLU A 25 -8.89 -10.10 1.94
N LEU A 26 -7.72 -9.91 1.32
CA LEU A 26 -7.61 -9.86 -0.14
C LEU A 26 -8.01 -11.19 -0.81
N ILE A 27 -7.65 -12.33 -0.20
CA ILE A 27 -8.07 -13.65 -0.70
C ILE A 27 -9.60 -13.78 -0.58
N LEU A 28 -10.18 -13.38 0.55
CA LEU A 28 -11.63 -13.38 0.74
C LEU A 28 -12.34 -12.46 -0.25
N ASP A 29 -11.78 -11.28 -0.51
CA ASP A 29 -12.28 -10.35 -1.53
C ASP A 29 -12.31 -10.98 -2.93
N CYS A 30 -11.29 -11.77 -3.27
CA CYS A 30 -11.27 -12.49 -4.55
C CYS A 30 -12.34 -13.57 -4.63
N LEU A 31 -12.56 -14.34 -3.56
CA LEU A 31 -13.54 -15.42 -3.49
C LEU A 31 -14.98 -14.90 -3.47
N HIS A 32 -15.21 -13.80 -2.74
CA HIS A 32 -16.55 -13.26 -2.45
C HIS A 32 -16.91 -12.03 -3.29
N ARG A 33 -15.98 -11.52 -4.11
CA ARG A 33 -16.17 -10.30 -4.92
C ARG A 33 -16.48 -9.07 -4.06
N THR A 34 -15.74 -8.91 -2.97
CA THR A 34 -15.84 -7.78 -2.03
C THR A 34 -14.59 -6.89 -2.09
N GLU A 35 -14.56 -5.83 -1.28
CA GLU A 35 -13.44 -4.87 -1.19
C GLU A 35 -13.08 -4.53 0.27
N HIS A 36 -13.11 -5.52 1.17
CA HIS A 36 -12.84 -5.34 2.60
C HIS A 36 -11.37 -5.03 2.90
N ALA A 37 -10.44 -5.60 2.14
CA ALA A 37 -9.01 -5.37 2.33
C ALA A 37 -8.63 -3.92 1.97
N MET A 38 -9.18 -3.42 0.86
CA MET A 38 -8.95 -2.07 0.32
C MET A 38 -9.89 -1.85 -0.87
N THR A 39 -10.47 -0.64 -0.99
CA THR A 39 -11.29 -0.31 -2.17
C THR A 39 -10.43 -0.18 -3.43
N GLN A 40 -10.95 -0.65 -4.56
CA GLN A 40 -10.27 -0.54 -5.84
C GLN A 40 -10.01 0.92 -6.22
N ALA A 41 -10.94 1.82 -5.86
CA ALA A 41 -10.80 3.27 -6.05
C ALA A 41 -9.57 3.84 -5.31
N HIS A 42 -9.33 3.41 -4.06
CA HIS A 42 -8.15 3.81 -3.31
C HIS A 42 -6.86 3.29 -3.97
N ALA A 43 -6.84 2.01 -4.37
CA ALA A 43 -5.69 1.42 -5.03
C ALA A 43 -5.32 2.15 -6.34
N PHE A 44 -6.31 2.47 -7.18
CA PHE A 44 -6.08 3.25 -8.40
C PHE A 44 -5.62 4.67 -8.10
N LYS A 45 -6.17 5.31 -7.06
CA LYS A 45 -5.76 6.67 -6.71
C LYS A 45 -4.30 6.72 -6.27
N ALA A 46 -3.85 5.74 -5.48
CA ALA A 46 -2.44 5.63 -5.09
C ALA A 46 -1.54 5.44 -6.32
N ALA A 47 -1.91 4.51 -7.22
CA ALA A 47 -1.16 4.26 -8.45
C ALA A 47 -1.06 5.51 -9.35
N GLU A 48 -2.18 6.23 -9.53
CA GLU A 48 -2.22 7.49 -10.29
C GLU A 48 -1.25 8.53 -9.71
N LEU A 49 -1.26 8.71 -8.39
CA LEU A 49 -0.38 9.67 -7.71
C LEU A 49 1.09 9.28 -7.86
N CYS A 50 1.44 8.01 -7.70
CA CYS A 50 2.80 7.52 -7.89
C CYS A 50 3.32 7.79 -9.30
N VAL A 51 2.51 7.48 -10.33
CA VAL A 51 2.90 7.73 -11.73
C VAL A 51 3.08 9.23 -11.99
N LYS A 52 2.14 10.07 -11.53
CA LYS A 52 2.25 11.54 -11.68
C LYS A 52 3.49 12.09 -11.01
N ALA A 53 3.80 11.66 -9.79
CA ALA A 53 5.00 12.07 -9.08
C ALA A 53 6.27 11.69 -9.85
N GLN A 54 6.32 10.46 -10.40
CA GLN A 54 7.47 10.03 -11.20
C GLN A 54 7.61 10.81 -12.51
N MET A 55 6.51 11.11 -13.19
CA MET A 55 6.52 11.93 -14.40
C MET A 55 7.07 13.34 -14.11
N LEU A 56 6.68 13.95 -12.99
CA LEU A 56 7.21 15.25 -12.55
C LEU A 56 8.71 15.20 -12.30
N ALA A 57 9.21 14.16 -11.62
CA ALA A 57 10.64 13.99 -11.37
C ALA A 57 11.43 13.83 -12.68
N ASN A 58 10.92 13.04 -13.63
CA ASN A 58 11.57 12.81 -14.92
C ASN A 58 11.59 14.06 -15.81
N ALA A 59 10.58 14.93 -15.72
CA ALA A 59 10.52 16.16 -16.51
C ALA A 59 11.56 17.23 -16.11
N THR A 60 12.18 17.08 -14.94
CA THR A 60 13.20 17.99 -14.41
C THR A 60 14.63 17.48 -14.56
N ALA A 61 14.83 16.30 -15.17
CA ALA A 61 16.13 15.73 -15.51
C ALA A 61 16.48 15.98 -16.98
#